data_AF-A0AAU0UIW1-F1
#
_entry.id   AF-A0AAU0UIW1-F1
#
_cell.length_a   1.000
_cell.length_b   1.000
_cell.length_c   1.000
_cell.angle_alpha   90.00
_cell.angle_beta   90.00
_cell.angle_gamma   90.00
#
_symmetry.space_group_name_H-M   'P 1'
#
loop_
_entity.id
_entity.type
_entity.pdbx_description
1 polymer ?
#
loop_
_entity_poly.entity_id
_entity_poly.type
_entity_poly.pdbx_seq_one_letter_code
_entity_poly.pdbx_strand_id
1 'polypeptide(L)'
;MVSDKKIPEFDSVKEMAEFFDRTDLTDIELSDARVDYQKGENSSREMKHISIRVPKGDLEALQNLAEKAGVGYTTFVRMLIKQAISK
;
A
#
# COMPACT_ATOMS: atom_id res chain seq x y z
N MET A 1 24.88 -19.17 -30.22
CA MET A 1 23.47 -19.60 -30.30
C MET A 1 22.84 -19.15 -29.00
N VAL A 2 22.01 -18.10 -29.03
CA VAL A 2 21.36 -17.58 -27.82
C VAL A 2 20.07 -18.38 -27.66
N SER A 3 20.04 -19.30 -26.70
CA SER A 3 18.82 -20.05 -26.39
C SER A 3 17.94 -19.16 -25.52
N ASP A 4 16.92 -18.60 -26.15
CA ASP A 4 15.88 -17.78 -25.52
C ASP A 4 15.03 -18.66 -24.59
N LYS A 5 15.47 -18.83 -23.33
CA LYS A 5 14.92 -19.83 -22.42
C LYS A 5 13.76 -19.21 -21.63
N LYS A 6 12.56 -19.30 -22.19
CA LYS A 6 11.30 -18.89 -21.52
C LYS A 6 10.94 -19.86 -20.39
N ILE A 7 10.25 -19.34 -19.37
CA ILE A 7 9.70 -20.17 -18.28
C ILE A 7 8.63 -21.10 -18.87
N PRO A 8 8.73 -22.43 -18.67
CA PRO A 8 7.74 -23.38 -19.17
C PRO A 8 6.45 -23.34 -18.33
N GLU A 9 5.34 -23.83 -18.90
CA GLU A 9 4.13 -24.10 -18.13
C GLU A 9 4.34 -25.36 -17.27
N PHE A 10 3.89 -25.34 -16.02
CA PHE A 10 4.05 -26.45 -15.08
C PHE A 10 2.69 -27.07 -14.75
N ASP A 11 2.62 -28.39 -14.79
CA ASP A 11 1.40 -29.14 -14.48
C ASP A 11 1.24 -29.38 -12.96
N SER A 12 2.29 -29.12 -12.18
CA SER A 12 2.24 -29.23 -10.71
C SER A 12 3.21 -28.29 -9.99
N VAL A 13 2.87 -27.96 -8.74
CA VAL A 13 3.72 -27.15 -7.85
C VAL A 13 5.08 -27.81 -7.58
N LYS A 14 5.12 -29.15 -7.53
CA LYS A 14 6.35 -29.91 -7.29
C LYS A 14 7.33 -29.78 -8.46
N GLU A 15 6.82 -29.90 -9.68
CA GLU A 15 7.61 -29.75 -10.91
C GLU A 15 8.18 -28.33 -11.03
N MET A 16 7.36 -27.33 -10.70
CA MET A 16 7.79 -25.93 -10.63
C MET A 16 8.96 -25.77 -9.64
N ALA A 17 8.83 -26.29 -8.42
CA ALA A 17 9.89 -26.20 -7.41
C ALA A 17 11.20 -26.84 -7.88
N GLU A 18 11.13 -28.05 -8.46
CA GLU A 18 12.30 -28.76 -8.99
C GLU A 18 12.97 -28.01 -10.15
N PHE A 19 12.20 -27.29 -10.97
CA PHE A 19 12.73 -26.44 -12.03
C PHE A 19 13.50 -25.24 -11.48
N PHE A 20 12.93 -24.53 -10.50
CA PHE A 20 13.58 -23.35 -9.90
C PHE A 20 14.81 -23.72 -9.07
N ASP A 21 14.82 -24.88 -8.42
CA ASP A 21 16.00 -25.37 -7.66
C ASP A 21 17.19 -25.72 -8.56
N ARG A 22 16.93 -26.09 -9.82
CA ARG A 22 17.96 -26.57 -10.76
C ARG A 22 18.36 -25.56 -11.83
N THR A 23 17.61 -24.46 -11.98
CA THR A 23 17.80 -23.54 -13.09
C THR A 23 18.36 -22.21 -12.60
N ASP A 24 19.54 -21.85 -13.10
CA ASP A 24 20.07 -20.50 -12.95
C ASP A 24 19.19 -19.52 -13.74
N LEU A 25 18.57 -18.58 -13.03
CA LEU A 25 17.59 -17.63 -13.58
C LEU A 25 18.26 -16.43 -14.27
N THR A 26 19.59 -16.33 -14.23
CA THR A 26 20.34 -15.20 -14.78
C THR A 26 20.20 -15.07 -16.31
N ASP A 27 19.97 -16.19 -17.00
CA ASP A 27 19.82 -16.25 -18.47
C ASP A 27 18.34 -16.38 -18.92
N ILE A 28 17.37 -16.24 -18.02
CA ILE A 28 15.94 -16.33 -18.35
C ILE A 28 15.38 -14.93 -18.54
N GLU A 29 14.76 -14.70 -19.70
CA GLU A 29 13.94 -13.50 -19.93
C GLU A 29 12.69 -13.57 -19.04
N LEU A 30 12.80 -12.99 -17.84
CA LEU A 30 11.66 -12.67 -16.99
C LEU A 30 10.88 -11.57 -17.71
N SER A 31 9.82 -11.94 -18.43
CA SER A 31 8.89 -10.95 -18.95
C SER A 31 8.40 -10.13 -17.77
N ASP A 32 8.68 -8.82 -17.77
CA ASP A 32 8.19 -7.87 -16.78
C ASP A 32 6.67 -8.04 -16.67
N ALA A 33 6.23 -8.80 -15.67
CA ALA A 33 4.82 -8.89 -15.35
C ALA A 33 4.41 -7.46 -14.99
N ARG A 34 3.68 -6.79 -15.88
CA ARG A 34 3.04 -5.52 -15.58
C ARG A 34 2.00 -5.81 -14.52
N VAL A 35 2.43 -5.75 -13.26
CA VAL A 35 1.52 -5.77 -12.12
C VAL A 35 0.85 -4.41 -12.13
N ASP A 36 -0.31 -4.31 -12.79
CA ASP A 36 -1.14 -3.13 -12.70
C ASP A 36 -1.54 -2.97 -11.24
N TYR A 37 -0.91 -2.01 -10.56
CA TYR A 37 -1.25 -1.65 -9.21
C TYR A 37 -2.68 -1.13 -9.19
N GLN A 38 -3.64 -2.01 -8.89
CA GLN A 38 -5.00 -1.59 -8.65
C GLN A 38 -5.04 -0.92 -7.29
N LYS A 39 -4.97 0.42 -7.32
CA LYS A 39 -5.19 1.28 -6.15
C LYS A 39 -6.57 0.92 -5.58
N GLY A 40 -6.62 0.19 -4.46
CA GLY A 40 -7.88 -0.32 -3.92
C GLY A 40 -8.95 0.76 -3.77
N GLU A 41 -10.23 0.41 -3.90
CA GLU A 41 -11.36 1.35 -4.04
C GLU A 41 -11.44 2.44 -2.95
N ASN A 42 -10.87 2.22 -1.76
CA ASN A 42 -10.77 3.22 -0.69
C ASN A 42 -9.72 4.32 -0.93
N SER A 43 -8.87 4.15 -1.93
CA SER A 43 -7.74 5.02 -2.28
C SER A 43 -8.10 6.07 -3.34
N SER A 44 -9.35 6.05 -3.82
CA SER A 44 -9.88 6.95 -4.85
C SER A 44 -10.57 8.20 -4.29
N ARG A 45 -10.69 8.37 -2.97
CA ARG A 45 -11.32 9.57 -2.40
C ARG A 45 -10.46 10.79 -2.69
N GLU A 46 -11.02 11.71 -3.48
CA GLU A 46 -10.43 13.00 -3.75
C GLU A 46 -10.28 13.78 -2.42
N MET A 47 -9.04 14.05 -2.03
CA MET A 47 -8.73 14.79 -0.81
C MET A 47 -8.62 16.27 -1.12
N LYS A 48 -9.34 17.10 -0.36
CA LYS A 48 -9.22 18.57 -0.42
C LYS A 48 -8.43 19.09 0.78
N HIS A 49 -7.59 20.10 0.55
CA HIS A 49 -6.82 20.76 1.61
C HIS A 49 -7.71 21.74 2.40
N ILE A 50 -7.56 21.75 3.72
CA ILE A 50 -8.24 22.68 4.62
C ILE A 50 -7.17 23.39 5.44
N SER A 51 -7.22 24.72 5.49
CA SER A 51 -6.36 25.55 6.34
C SER A 51 -7.22 26.26 7.38
N ILE A 52 -6.93 26.05 8.66
CA ILE A 52 -7.64 26.67 9.78
C ILE A 52 -6.63 27.22 10.79
N ARG A 53 -6.95 28.34 11.43
CA ARG A 53 -6.23 28.82 12.61
C ARG A 53 -6.98 28.39 13.86
N VAL A 54 -6.26 27.86 14.83
CA VAL A 54 -6.79 27.48 16.14
C VAL A 54 -5.88 28.06 17.23
N PRO A 55 -6.40 28.30 18.44
CA PRO A 55 -5.58 28.63 19.60
C PRO A 55 -4.51 27.56 19.83
N LYS A 56 -3.32 28.00 20.29
CA LYS A 56 -2.20 27.09 20.56
C LYS A 56 -2.56 26.01 21.58
N GLY A 57 -3.24 26.38 22.67
CA GLY A 57 -3.65 25.44 23.71
C GLY A 57 -4.62 24.37 23.21
N ASP A 58 -5.49 24.71 22.26
CA ASP A 58 -6.42 23.75 21.66
C ASP A 58 -5.67 22.72 20.82
N LEU A 59 -4.67 23.16 20.03
CA LEU A 59 -3.84 22.25 19.25
C LEU A 59 -3.05 21.28 20.14
N GLU A 60 -2.48 21.77 21.24
CA GLU A 60 -1.75 20.95 22.21
C GLU A 60 -2.69 19.93 22.89
N ALA A 61 -3.90 20.34 23.29
CA ALA A 61 -4.90 19.44 23.83
C ALA A 61 -5.28 18.34 22.81
N LEU A 62 -5.40 18.72 21.54
CA LEU A 62 -5.73 17.80 20.45
C LEU A 62 -4.61 16.78 20.20
N GLN A 63 -3.34 17.20 20.28
CA GLN A 63 -2.19 16.31 20.19
C GLN A 63 -2.19 15.30 21.35
N ASN A 64 -2.41 15.75 22.58
CA ASN A 64 -2.50 14.85 23.74
C ASN A 64 -3.64 13.83 23.61
N LEU A 65 -4.79 14.23 23.07
CA LEU A 65 -5.91 13.32 22.81
C LEU A 65 -5.56 12.30 21.71
N ALA A 66 -4.86 12.73 20.67
CA ALA A 66 -4.42 11.85 19.59
C ALA A 66 -3.40 10.80 20.10
N GLU A 67 -2.45 11.21 20.94
CA GLU A 67 -1.50 10.29 21.59
C GLU A 67 -2.20 9.23 22.43
N LYS A 68 -3.19 9.65 23.25
CA LYS A 68 -4.01 8.70 24.04
C LYS A 68 -4.81 7.74 23.16
N ALA A 69 -5.20 8.17 21.97
CA ALA A 69 -5.87 7.35 20.98
C ALA A 69 -4.91 6.50 20.12
N GLY A 70 -3.58 6.63 20.31
CA GLY A 70 -2.57 5.88 19.57
C GLY A 70 -2.45 6.27 18.10
N VAL A 71 -2.89 7.47 17.70
CA VAL A 71 -2.90 7.92 16.32
C VAL A 71 -2.23 9.29 16.18
N GLY A 72 -1.72 9.62 14.99
CA GLY A 72 -1.20 10.97 14.71
C GLY A 72 -2.30 12.03 14.77
N TYR A 73 -1.96 13.25 15.21
CA TYR A 73 -2.95 14.33 15.40
C TYR A 73 -3.78 14.63 14.14
N THR A 74 -3.17 14.57 12.95
CA THR A 74 -3.89 14.80 11.69
C THR A 74 -4.93 13.71 11.40
N THR A 75 -4.62 12.46 11.73
CA THR A 75 -5.56 11.33 11.64
C THR A 75 -6.69 11.49 12.64
N PHE A 76 -6.36 11.88 13.87
CA PHE A 76 -7.35 12.15 14.90
C PHE A 76 -8.32 13.26 14.49
N VAL A 77 -7.81 14.39 13.95
CA VAL A 77 -8.65 15.46 13.40
C VAL A 77 -9.57 14.95 12.30
N ARG A 78 -9.07 14.13 11.36
CA ARG A 78 -9.91 13.52 10.31
C ARG A 78 -11.00 12.62 10.90
N MET A 79 -10.71 11.87 11.96
CA MET A 79 -11.70 11.05 12.66
C MET A 79 -12.80 11.91 13.29
N LEU A 80 -12.42 13.00 13.97
CA LEU A 80 -13.39 13.93 14.57
C LEU A 80 -14.28 14.58 13.50
N ILE A 81 -13.70 15.02 12.39
CA ILE A 81 -14.47 15.56 11.24
C ILE A 81 -15.44 14.49 10.74
N LYS A 82 -14.98 13.24 10.57
CA LYS A 82 -15.82 12.14 10.09
C LYS A 82 -16.96 11.81 11.06
N GLN A 83 -16.70 11.81 12.37
CA GLN A 83 -17.71 11.62 13.40
C GLN A 83 -18.75 12.74 13.37
N ALA A 84 -18.33 14.00 13.20
CA ALA A 84 -19.24 15.14 13.15
C ALA A 84 -20.18 15.12 11.94
N ILE A 85 -19.71 14.65 10.78
CA ILE A 85 -20.51 14.58 9.55
C ILE A 85 -21.31 13.29 9.38
N SER A 86 -20.97 12.22 10.11
CA SER A 86 -21.66 10.91 9.97
C SER A 86 -22.83 10.76 10.95
N LYS A 87 -23.42 11.88 11.37
CA LYS A 87 -24.68 11.92 12.14
C LYS A 87 -25.85 11.49 11.27
#